data_AF-A0A1V4YBD3-F1
#
_entry.id   AF-A0A1V4YBD3-F1
#
_cell.length_a   1.000
_cell.length_b   1.000
_cell.length_c   1.000
_cell.angle_alpha   90.00
_cell.angle_beta   90.00
_cell.angle_gamma   90.00
#
_symmetry.space_group_name_H-M   'P 1'
#
loop_
_entity.id
_entity.type
_entity.pdbx_description
1 polymer ?
#
loop_
_entity_poly.entity_id
_entity_poly.type
_entity_poly.pdbx_seq_one_letter_code
_entity_poly.pdbx_strand_id
1 'polypeptide(L)'
;MRGKVYTESEEATMDFSGLVFRACFTIMQNEAYGNKRAVYDIINYLGTIMHPFQDKQYKEAIEALAKKEKPQGKTANDLRIIEEKYTHDFMYGKYESLMDLAYRRGFLPATKKQHMSGDMQ
;
A
#
# COMPACT_ATOMS: atom_id res chain seq x y z
N MET A 1 -10.07 44.76 -27.76
CA MET A 1 -10.76 43.70 -27.01
C MET A 1 -9.86 43.24 -25.88
N ARG A 2 -10.33 43.28 -24.64
CA ARG A 2 -9.59 42.84 -23.44
C ARG A 2 -9.40 41.31 -23.47
N GLY A 3 -8.22 40.87 -23.04
CA GLY A 3 -7.76 39.50 -23.11
C GLY A 3 -8.58 38.52 -22.25
N LYS A 4 -8.60 37.27 -22.71
CA LYS A 4 -8.92 36.12 -21.86
C LYS A 4 -7.64 35.74 -21.12
N VAL A 5 -7.57 36.10 -19.85
CA VAL A 5 -6.62 35.53 -18.91
C VAL A 5 -7.18 34.16 -18.53
N TYR A 6 -6.48 33.08 -18.89
CA TYR A 6 -6.78 31.75 -18.39
C TYR A 6 -6.20 31.63 -16.98
N THR A 7 -6.95 32.08 -15.98
CA THR A 7 -6.68 31.77 -14.57
C THR A 7 -7.73 30.78 -14.07
N GLU A 8 -7.64 29.56 -14.56
CA GLU A 8 -8.13 28.42 -13.80
C GLU A 8 -7.00 27.39 -13.89
N SER A 9 -6.09 27.42 -12.91
CA SER A 9 -5.47 26.16 -12.53
C SER A 9 -6.63 25.31 -12.06
N GLU A 10 -7.16 24.47 -12.94
CA GLU A 10 -8.02 23.37 -12.55
C GLU A 10 -7.23 22.55 -11.53
N GLU A 11 -7.40 22.88 -10.25
CA GLU A 11 -7.08 21.98 -9.17
C GLU A 11 -7.96 20.77 -9.43
N ALA A 12 -7.41 19.78 -10.15
CA ALA A 12 -8.05 18.50 -10.33
C ALA A 12 -8.31 17.97 -8.92
N THR A 13 -9.54 18.17 -8.42
CA THR A 13 -9.98 17.66 -7.13
C THR A 13 -9.80 16.16 -7.20
N MET A 14 -8.75 15.67 -6.55
CA MET A 14 -8.38 14.27 -6.63
C MET A 14 -9.44 13.49 -5.88
N ASP A 15 -10.16 12.63 -6.60
CA ASP A 15 -11.05 11.69 -5.95
C ASP A 15 -10.25 10.68 -5.10
N PHE A 16 -10.95 9.98 -4.20
CA PHE A 16 -10.29 9.07 -3.26
C PHE A 16 -9.51 7.95 -3.99
N SER A 17 -10.01 7.49 -5.13
CA SER A 17 -9.33 6.52 -5.99
C SER A 17 -8.00 7.07 -6.52
N GLY A 18 -7.97 8.34 -6.95
CA GLY A 18 -6.76 9.04 -7.35
C GLY A 18 -5.74 9.17 -6.21
N LEU A 19 -6.20 9.41 -4.98
CA LEU A 19 -5.33 9.47 -3.79
C LEU A 19 -4.69 8.11 -3.49
N VAL A 20 -5.50 7.03 -3.53
CA VAL A 20 -5.00 5.66 -3.36
C VAL A 20 -3.99 5.31 -4.45
N PHE A 21 -4.32 5.58 -5.72
CA PHE A 21 -3.42 5.32 -6.84
C PHE A 21 -2.09 6.07 -6.72
N ARG A 22 -2.13 7.36 -6.35
CA ARG A 22 -0.89 8.14 -6.12
C ARG A 22 -0.06 7.56 -4.99
N ALA A 23 -0.67 7.16 -3.88
CA ALA A 23 0.07 6.52 -2.78
C ALA A 23 0.79 5.25 -3.25
N CYS A 24 0.11 4.37 -4.00
CA CYS A 24 0.70 3.17 -4.59
C CYS A 24 1.87 3.50 -5.53
N PHE A 25 1.69 4.50 -6.39
CA PHE A 25 2.74 4.94 -7.31
C PHE A 25 3.96 5.52 -6.58
N THR A 26 3.75 6.34 -5.55
CA THR A 26 4.83 6.90 -4.74
C THR A 26 5.58 5.83 -3.95
N ILE A 27 4.90 4.77 -3.49
CA ILE A 27 5.56 3.58 -2.90
C ILE A 27 6.51 2.94 -3.92
N MET A 28 6.03 2.62 -5.13
CA MET A 28 6.87 2.01 -6.17
C MET A 28 8.10 2.88 -6.53
N GLN A 29 7.92 4.20 -6.64
CA GLN A 29 9.03 5.11 -6.91
C GLN A 29 10.07 5.08 -5.78
N ASN A 30 9.64 5.20 -4.52
CA ASN A 30 10.58 5.21 -3.39
C ASN A 30 11.26 3.87 -3.19
N GLU A 31 10.59 2.76 -3.50
CA GLU A 31 11.19 1.43 -3.53
C GLU A 31 12.31 1.35 -4.59
N ALA A 32 12.07 1.85 -5.80
CA ALA A 32 13.08 1.90 -6.86
C ALA A 32 14.31 2.77 -6.47
N TYR A 33 14.12 3.80 -5.66
CA TYR A 33 15.21 4.63 -5.12
C TYR A 33 15.84 4.08 -3.83
N GLY A 34 15.36 2.95 -3.30
CA GLY A 34 15.87 2.36 -2.06
C GLY A 34 15.48 3.11 -0.78
N ASN A 35 14.53 4.04 -0.84
CA ASN A 35 14.09 4.84 0.31
C ASN A 35 13.02 4.10 1.13
N LYS A 36 13.44 3.07 1.86
CA LYS A 36 12.55 2.22 2.68
C LYS A 36 11.73 3.00 3.72
N ARG A 37 12.32 4.05 4.30
CA ARG A 37 11.64 4.88 5.30
C ARG A 37 10.43 5.58 4.69
N ALA A 38 10.61 6.24 3.54
CA ALA A 38 9.51 6.89 2.84
C ALA A 38 8.44 5.87 2.42
N VAL A 39 8.84 4.69 1.94
CA VAL A 39 7.89 3.59 1.64
C VAL A 39 7.02 3.27 2.86
N TYR A 40 7.63 3.08 4.03
CA TYR A 40 6.89 2.76 5.25
C TYR A 40 5.95 3.88 5.71
N ASP A 41 6.39 5.13 5.61
CA ASP A 41 5.57 6.30 5.94
C ASP A 41 4.34 6.37 5.02
N ILE A 42 4.51 6.13 3.72
CA ILE A 42 3.41 6.14 2.75
C ILE A 42 2.44 4.96 2.97
N ILE A 43 2.94 3.77 3.30
CA ILE A 43 2.08 2.61 3.64
C ILE A 43 1.23 2.92 4.88
N ASN A 44 1.81 3.58 5.89
CA ASN A 44 1.07 3.99 7.08
C ASN A 44 0.04 5.08 6.78
N TYR A 45 0.40 6.05 5.93
CA TYR A 45 -0.53 7.06 5.44
C TYR A 45 -1.70 6.42 4.67
N LEU A 46 -1.42 5.48 3.77
CA LEU A 46 -2.44 4.71 3.05
C LEU A 46 -3.37 3.98 4.01
N GLY A 47 -2.83 3.33 5.05
CA GLY A 47 -3.62 2.70 6.10
C GLY A 47 -4.52 3.66 6.88
N THR A 48 -4.09 4.91 7.04
CA THR A 48 -4.86 5.97 7.73
C THR A 48 -6.02 6.43 6.86
N ILE A 49 -5.77 6.78 5.59
CA ILE A 49 -6.84 7.25 4.69
C ILE A 49 -7.84 6.15 4.37
N MET A 50 -7.40 4.88 4.36
CA MET A 50 -8.28 3.73 4.12
C MET A 50 -9.02 3.23 5.37
N HIS A 51 -8.77 3.81 6.55
CA HIS A 51 -9.36 3.38 7.81
C HIS A 51 -10.91 3.26 7.78
N PRO A 52 -11.66 4.22 7.20
CA PRO A 52 -13.13 4.13 7.13
C PRO A 52 -13.65 2.95 6.30
N PHE A 53 -12.82 2.36 5.46
CA PHE A 53 -13.21 1.30 4.52
C PHE A 53 -12.79 -0.10 4.97
N GLN A 54 -12.03 -0.22 6.07
CA GLN A 54 -11.48 -1.49 6.54
C GLN A 54 -12.57 -2.54 6.78
N ASP A 55 -12.48 -3.66 6.07
CA ASP A 55 -13.38 -4.81 6.21
C ASP A 55 -12.80 -5.88 7.14
N LYS A 56 -13.59 -6.93 7.38
CA LYS A 56 -13.19 -8.05 8.24
C LYS A 56 -11.93 -8.75 7.71
N GLN A 57 -11.86 -8.97 6.39
CA GLN A 57 -10.73 -9.63 5.73
C GLN A 57 -9.42 -8.86 5.93
N TYR A 58 -9.45 -7.53 5.78
CA TYR A 58 -8.30 -6.68 6.06
C TYR A 58 -7.87 -6.77 7.53
N LYS A 59 -8.82 -6.68 8.46
CA LYS A 59 -8.51 -6.74 9.90
C LYS A 59 -7.90 -8.08 10.30
N GLU A 60 -8.45 -9.18 9.81
CA GLU A 60 -7.92 -10.53 10.02
C GLU A 60 -6.50 -10.67 9.43
N ALA A 61 -6.24 -10.11 8.24
CA ALA A 61 -4.91 -10.12 7.64
C ALA A 61 -3.87 -9.34 8.46
N ILE A 62 -4.22 -8.13 8.93
CA ILE A 62 -3.32 -7.33 9.78
C ILE A 62 -3.07 -8.03 11.13
N GLU A 63 -4.10 -8.63 11.73
CA GLU A 63 -3.95 -9.39 12.97
C GLU A 63 -3.05 -10.61 12.77
N ALA A 64 -3.19 -11.33 11.67
CA ALA A 64 -2.32 -12.45 11.32
C ALA A 64 -0.86 -12.01 11.14
N LEU A 65 -0.62 -10.85 10.50
CA LEU A 65 0.72 -10.27 10.38
C LEU A 65 1.32 -9.89 11.73
N ALA A 66 0.53 -9.28 12.61
CA ALA A 66 0.97 -8.89 13.95
C ALA A 66 1.28 -10.09 14.86
N LYS A 67 0.62 -11.23 14.62
CA LYS A 67 0.84 -12.48 15.36
C LYS A 67 2.01 -13.32 14.85
N LYS A 68 2.67 -12.95 13.75
CA LYS A 68 3.87 -13.65 13.28
C LYS A 68 4.94 -13.59 14.36
N GLU A 69 5.45 -14.75 14.77
CA GLU A 69 6.51 -14.85 15.77
C GLU A 69 7.79 -14.18 15.27
N LYS A 70 8.40 -13.38 16.15
CA LYS A 70 9.73 -12.81 15.92
C LYS A 70 10.78 -13.84 16.31
N PRO A 71 11.73 -14.19 15.41
CA PRO A 71 12.88 -14.99 15.79
C PRO A 71 13.63 -14.37 16.97
N GLN A 72 14.19 -15.20 17.85
CA GLN A 72 15.04 -14.71 18.94
C GLN A 72 16.49 -14.53 18.44
N GLY A 73 17.02 -13.32 18.58
CA GLY A 73 18.43 -13.03 18.30
C GLY A 73 19.32 -13.43 19.47
N LYS A 74 20.54 -13.91 19.18
CA LYS A 74 21.54 -14.25 20.21
C LYS A 74 22.44 -13.06 20.54
N THR A 75 22.63 -12.17 19.58
CA THR A 75 23.44 -10.96 19.73
C THR A 75 22.63 -9.69 19.44
N ALA A 76 23.14 -8.53 19.86
CA ALA A 76 22.50 -7.24 19.55
C ALA A 76 22.39 -6.98 18.04
N ASN A 77 23.38 -7.42 17.25
CA ASN A 77 23.31 -7.28 15.79
C ASN A 77 22.27 -8.22 15.17
N ASP A 78 22.11 -9.43 15.71
CA ASP A 78 21.04 -10.35 15.27
C ASP A 78 19.67 -9.74 15.55
N LEU A 79 19.46 -9.17 16.75
CA LEU A 79 18.21 -8.50 17.10
C LEU A 79 17.89 -7.37 16.12
N ARG A 80 18.87 -6.52 15.78
CA ARG A 80 18.67 -5.44 14.80
C ARG A 80 18.28 -5.98 13.42
N ILE A 81 18.98 -7.00 12.91
CA ILE A 81 18.68 -7.60 11.59
C ILE A 81 17.29 -8.24 11.59
N ILE A 82 16.93 -8.94 12.67
CA ILE A 82 15.62 -9.56 12.85
C ILE A 82 14.53 -8.49 12.89
N GLU A 83 14.72 -7.40 13.63
CA GLU A 83 13.78 -6.29 13.71
C GLU A 83 13.60 -5.59 12.36
N GLU A 84 14.68 -5.35 11.63
CA GLU A 84 14.63 -4.77 10.29
C GLU A 84 13.85 -5.66 9.33
N LYS A 85 14.14 -6.97 9.33
CA LYS A 85 13.41 -7.94 8.50
C LYS A 85 11.94 -8.04 8.89
N TYR A 86 11.65 -8.13 10.18
CA TYR A 86 10.27 -8.21 10.67
C TYR A 86 9.47 -6.97 10.32
N THR A 87 10.06 -5.78 10.50
CA THR A 87 9.42 -4.51 10.13
C THR A 87 9.17 -4.48 8.62
N HIS A 88 10.13 -4.91 7.82
CA HIS A 88 9.97 -5.02 6.38
C HIS A 88 8.80 -5.93 6.00
N ASP A 89 8.78 -7.16 6.53
CA ASP A 89 7.76 -8.17 6.21
C ASP A 89 6.36 -7.71 6.67
N PHE A 90 6.27 -7.05 7.83
CA PHE A 90 5.02 -6.48 8.32
C PHE A 90 4.52 -5.36 7.42
N MET A 91 5.40 -4.42 7.01
CA MET A 91 5.01 -3.27 6.20
C MET A 91 4.58 -3.68 4.80
N TYR A 92 5.29 -4.60 4.15
CA TYR A 92 4.88 -5.10 2.84
C TYR A 92 3.62 -5.96 2.91
N GLY A 93 3.47 -6.81 3.92
CA GLY A 93 2.21 -7.54 4.12
C GLY A 93 1.02 -6.60 4.38
N LYS A 94 1.24 -5.51 5.12
CA LYS A 94 0.23 -4.46 5.31
C LYS A 94 -0.12 -3.78 3.99
N TYR A 95 0.89 -3.48 3.16
CA TYR A 95 0.67 -2.90 1.83
C TYR A 95 -0.17 -3.83 0.94
N GLU A 96 0.18 -5.10 0.84
CA GLU A 96 -0.61 -6.11 0.09
C GLU A 96 -2.07 -6.16 0.58
N SER A 97 -2.27 -6.18 1.90
CA SER A 97 -3.62 -6.19 2.49
C SER A 97 -4.41 -4.91 2.16
N LEU A 98 -3.74 -3.75 2.10
CA LEU A 98 -4.33 -2.48 1.69
C LEU A 98 -4.68 -2.47 0.20
N MET A 99 -3.85 -3.06 -0.66
CA MET A 99 -4.12 -3.20 -2.09
C MET A 99 -5.37 -4.06 -2.32
N ASP A 100 -5.43 -5.22 -1.66
CA ASP A 100 -6.59 -6.11 -1.70
C ASP A 100 -7.87 -5.42 -1.23
N LEU A 101 -7.80 -4.63 -0.16
CA LEU A 101 -8.91 -3.80 0.30
C LEU A 101 -9.30 -2.77 -0.76
N ALA A 102 -8.34 -2.08 -1.37
CA ALA A 102 -8.58 -1.08 -2.39
C ALA A 102 -9.26 -1.68 -3.63
N TYR A 103 -8.87 -2.89 -4.05
CA TYR A 103 -9.54 -3.63 -5.12
C TYR A 103 -10.98 -4.00 -4.75
N ARG A 104 -11.21 -4.57 -3.56
CA ARG A 104 -12.57 -4.93 -3.11
C ARG A 104 -13.50 -3.73 -2.98
N ARG A 105 -12.96 -2.56 -2.66
CA ARG A 105 -13.70 -1.29 -2.56
C ARG A 105 -13.82 -0.53 -3.88
N GLY A 106 -13.20 -1.02 -4.95
CA GLY A 106 -13.27 -0.41 -6.27
C GLY A 106 -12.42 0.86 -6.45
N PHE A 107 -11.47 1.12 -5.55
CA PHE A 107 -10.55 2.26 -5.66
C PHE A 107 -9.39 2.02 -6.63
N LEU A 108 -9.07 0.76 -6.88
CA LEU A 108 -8.10 0.35 -7.88
C LEU A 108 -8.77 -0.54 -8.91
N PRO A 109 -8.38 -0.43 -10.20
CA PRO A 109 -8.94 -1.27 -11.25
C PRO A 109 -8.58 -2.73 -10.95
N ALA A 110 -9.56 -3.64 -10.95
CA ALA A 110 -9.30 -5.05 -10.68
C ALA A 110 -8.10 -5.53 -11.51
N THR A 111 -7.01 -5.91 -10.85
CA THR A 111 -5.99 -6.72 -11.50
C THR A 111 -6.72 -7.98 -11.90
N LYS A 112 -6.89 -8.18 -13.22
CA LYS A 112 -7.41 -9.43 -13.72
C LYS A 112 -6.58 -10.53 -13.05
N LYS A 113 -7.18 -11.27 -12.11
CA LYS A 113 -7.01 -12.72 -12.13
C LYS A 113 -7.54 -13.11 -13.51
N GLN A 114 -6.66 -13.02 -14.52
CA GLN A 114 -6.88 -13.75 -15.74
C GLN A 114 -7.07 -15.18 -15.26
N HIS A 115 -8.32 -15.62 -15.36
CA HIS A 115 -8.68 -17.02 -15.37
C HIS A 115 -7.65 -17.75 -16.25
N MET A 116 -6.63 -18.35 -15.64
CA MET A 116 -6.05 -19.59 -16.16
C MET A 116 -7.05 -20.71 -15.83
N SER A 117 -8.25 -20.58 -16.37
CA SER A 117 -9.09 -21.68 -16.80
C SER A 117 -9.18 -21.51 -18.31
N GLY A 118 -8.03 -21.73 -18.96
CA GLY A 118 -7.97 -22.03 -20.38
C GLY A 118 -7.80 -23.53 -20.46
N ASP A 119 -8.83 -24.19 -20.98
CA ASP A 119 -8.92 -25.63 -21.16
C ASP A 119 -7.65 -26.20 -21.80
N MET A 120 -6.98 -27.11 -21.11
CA MET A 120 -6.19 -28.14 -21.79
C MET A 120 -7.17 -29.27 -22.16
N GLN A 121 -7.74 -29.14 -23.36
CA GLN A 121 -8.17 -30.30 -24.16
C GLN A 121 -6.99 -30.79 -24.99
#